data_AF-X1VG38-F1
#
_entry.id   AF-X1VG38-F1
#
_cell.length_a   1.000
_cell.length_b   1.000
_cell.length_c   1.000
_cell.angle_alpha   90.00
_cell.angle_beta   90.00
_cell.angle_gamma   90.00
#
_symmetry.space_group_name_H-M   'P 1'
#
loop_
_entity.id
_entity.type
_entity.pdbx_description
1 polymer ?
#
loop_
_entity_poly.entity_id
_entity_poly.type
_entity_poly.pdbx_seq_one_letter_code
_entity_poly.pdbx_strand_id
1 'polypeptide(L)'
;TPDLYIIDKGDLSIVSKQISRQERQLVRNSAGDNRNINIWQPLPESVRENQKLGDEDTLKLARIGKQIEEHYQFPQDIEWAKEGEQIHIVQTRPVTTMREAAEEEPEIKAPVLLHGVAASPGVASGRVKIIQAASQIDRVHDGDVLVAEMTTPDFVPAMKRAVAIVTDRGGRTAHAAIVSRELGIPCIVGT
;
A
#
# COMPACT_ATOMS: atom_id res chain seq x y z
N THR A 1 1.09 16.71 8.83
CA THR A 1 0.46 15.96 7.72
C THR A 1 0.55 16.80 6.45
N PRO A 2 0.83 16.22 5.28
CA PRO A 2 0.82 16.96 4.01
C PRO A 2 -0.59 17.46 3.65
N ASP A 3 -0.65 18.41 2.71
CA ASP A 3 -1.90 18.71 2.01
C ASP A 3 -2.26 17.54 1.08
N LEU A 4 -3.55 17.36 0.79
CA LEU A 4 -4.05 16.38 -0.16
C LEU A 4 -4.85 17.08 -1.27
N TYR A 5 -4.56 16.72 -2.51
CA TYR A 5 -5.25 17.22 -3.69
C TYR A 5 -5.75 16.02 -4.50
N ILE A 6 -7.04 16.01 -4.85
CA ILE A 6 -7.64 14.99 -5.73
C ILE A 6 -7.95 15.66 -7.07
N ILE A 7 -7.42 15.08 -8.15
CA ILE A 7 -7.53 15.62 -9.51
C ILE A 7 -8.30 14.62 -10.36
N ASP A 8 -9.25 15.12 -11.15
CA ASP A 8 -9.91 14.30 -12.17
C ASP A 8 -8.94 13.99 -13.31
N LYS A 9 -8.74 12.72 -13.64
CA LYS A 9 -7.76 12.31 -14.65
C LYS A 9 -8.19 12.65 -16.09
N GLY A 10 -9.49 12.78 -16.32
CA GLY A 10 -10.09 13.06 -17.61
C GLY A 10 -9.82 14.51 -18.02
N ASP A 11 -10.32 15.46 -17.23
CA ASP A 11 -10.26 16.89 -17.54
C ASP A 11 -9.17 17.66 -16.76
N LEU A 12 -8.48 17.01 -15.83
CA LEU A 12 -7.47 17.61 -14.96
C LEU A 12 -8.02 18.74 -14.07
N SER A 13 -9.29 18.71 -13.73
CA SER A 13 -9.87 19.61 -12.74
C SER A 13 -9.55 19.17 -11.31
N ILE A 14 -9.44 20.14 -10.39
CA ILE A 14 -9.26 19.82 -8.97
C ILE A 14 -10.62 19.48 -8.37
N VAL A 15 -10.81 18.22 -8.00
CA VAL A 15 -12.05 17.70 -7.39
C VAL A 15 -12.14 18.09 -5.92
N SER A 16 -11.03 17.95 -5.19
CA SER A 16 -10.99 18.33 -3.77
C SER A 16 -9.60 18.74 -3.32
N LYS A 17 -9.57 19.57 -2.27
CA LYS A 17 -8.35 19.99 -1.58
C LYS A 17 -8.57 19.88 -0.08
N GLN A 18 -7.62 19.26 0.60
CA GLN A 18 -7.54 19.27 2.05
C GLN A 18 -6.22 19.92 2.45
N ILE A 19 -6.31 21.14 2.98
CA ILE A 19 -5.14 21.86 3.47
C ILE A 19 -4.92 21.48 4.92
N SER A 20 -3.75 20.92 5.21
CA SER A 20 -3.40 20.42 6.54
C SER A 20 -2.51 21.42 7.27
N ARG A 21 -2.77 21.66 8.54
CA ARG A 21 -1.86 22.44 9.40
C ARG A 21 -0.51 21.73 9.51
N GLN A 22 0.59 22.47 9.33
CA GLN A 22 1.96 21.96 9.46
C GLN A 22 2.76 22.79 10.45
N GLU A 23 3.35 22.16 11.45
CA GLU A 23 4.05 22.86 12.54
C GLU A 23 5.54 23.05 12.28
N ARG A 24 6.12 22.23 11.40
CA ARG A 24 7.55 22.17 11.13
C ARG A 24 7.83 21.81 9.68
N GLN A 25 8.98 22.23 9.20
CA GLN A 25 9.56 21.91 7.90
C GLN A 25 10.96 21.34 8.07
N LEU A 26 11.42 20.56 7.09
CA LEU A 26 12.79 20.06 7.05
C LEU A 26 13.62 21.00 6.17
N VAL A 27 14.72 21.53 6.68
CA VAL A 27 15.63 22.43 5.95
C VAL A 27 17.04 21.90 5.97
N ARG A 28 17.85 22.30 4.99
CA ARG A 28 19.28 21.95 4.96
C ARG A 28 19.99 22.57 6.16
N ASN A 29 20.79 21.77 6.84
CA ASN A 29 21.61 22.23 7.95
C ASN A 29 22.87 22.94 7.41
N SER A 30 22.88 24.27 7.45
CA SER A 30 24.02 25.08 6.98
C SER A 30 25.28 24.92 7.83
N ALA A 31 25.18 24.35 9.04
CA ALA A 31 26.29 24.19 10.00
C ALA A 31 26.73 22.73 10.20
N GLY A 32 26.12 21.76 9.50
CA GLY A 32 26.33 20.33 9.74
C GLY A 32 27.60 19.79 9.10
N ASP A 33 28.30 18.91 9.83
CA ASP A 33 29.17 17.90 9.21
C ASP A 33 28.31 16.88 8.44
N ASN A 34 28.93 16.07 7.57
CA ASN A 34 28.26 15.12 6.66
C ASN A 34 27.29 14.10 7.33
N ARG A 35 27.13 14.14 8.66
CA ARG A 35 26.28 13.24 9.44
C ARG A 35 24.88 13.80 9.71
N ASN A 36 24.67 15.13 9.65
CA ASN A 36 23.37 15.78 9.91
C ASN A 36 23.04 16.86 8.87
N ILE A 37 22.82 16.42 7.63
CA ILE A 37 22.58 17.29 6.46
C ILE A 37 21.27 18.08 6.50
N ASN A 38 20.27 17.64 7.27
CA ASN A 38 18.94 18.26 7.36
C ASN A 38 18.48 18.38 8.82
N ILE A 39 17.77 19.45 9.14
CA ILE A 39 17.21 19.73 10.48
C ILE A 39 15.74 20.12 10.39
N TRP A 40 14.96 19.75 11.41
CA TRP A 40 13.58 20.22 11.56
C TRP A 40 13.57 21.64 12.10
N GLN A 41 12.84 22.53 11.43
CA GLN A 41 12.65 23.92 11.84
C GLN A 41 11.14 24.21 12.00
N PRO A 42 10.71 24.89 13.07
CA PRO A 42 9.31 25.29 13.23
C PRO A 42 8.88 26.26 12.11
N LEU A 43 7.65 26.09 11.63
CA LEU A 43 7.03 27.04 10.71
C LEU A 43 6.42 28.23 11.49
N PRO A 44 6.53 29.47 10.98
CA PRO A 44 5.79 30.61 11.50
C PRO A 44 4.27 30.34 11.51
N GLU A 45 3.55 30.79 12.53
CA GLU A 45 2.11 30.53 12.65
C GLU A 45 1.31 31.01 11.44
N SER A 46 1.71 32.14 10.85
CA SER A 46 1.09 32.76 9.68
C SER A 46 1.09 31.90 8.41
N VAL A 47 1.92 30.85 8.34
CA VAL A 47 2.03 30.00 7.14
C VAL A 47 1.62 28.55 7.38
N ARG A 48 1.35 28.13 8.63
CA ARG A 48 1.07 26.73 8.97
C ARG A 48 -0.18 26.18 8.27
N GLU A 49 -1.14 27.05 8.00
CA GLU A 49 -2.44 26.73 7.41
C GLU A 49 -2.55 27.15 5.94
N ASN A 50 -1.51 27.76 5.38
CA ASN A 50 -1.50 28.14 3.97
C ASN A 50 -1.46 26.91 3.07
N GLN A 51 -1.99 27.02 1.86
CA GLN A 51 -1.79 26.04 0.80
C GLN A 51 -0.30 25.96 0.42
N LYS A 52 0.28 24.76 0.41
CA LYS A 52 1.73 24.58 0.21
C LYS A 52 2.11 24.47 -1.27
N LEU A 53 1.24 23.89 -2.08
CA LEU A 53 1.41 23.79 -3.53
C LEU A 53 0.24 24.53 -4.20
N GLY A 54 0.54 25.58 -4.96
CA GLY A 54 -0.49 26.36 -5.65
C GLY A 54 -1.25 25.53 -6.69
N ASP A 55 -2.41 26.01 -7.11
CA ASP A 55 -3.28 25.29 -8.05
C ASP A 55 -2.60 25.05 -9.39
N GLU A 56 -1.92 26.06 -9.92
CA GLU A 56 -1.19 25.95 -11.18
C GLU A 56 -0.12 24.86 -11.14
N ASP A 57 0.68 24.84 -10.05
CA ASP A 57 1.70 23.82 -9.83
C ASP A 57 1.09 22.43 -9.62
N THR A 58 -0.04 22.35 -8.92
CA THR A 58 -0.79 21.10 -8.70
C THR A 58 -1.25 20.51 -10.04
N LEU A 59 -1.80 21.34 -10.91
CA LEU A 59 -2.22 20.93 -12.25
C LEU A 59 -1.03 20.57 -13.15
N LYS A 60 0.08 21.30 -13.03
CA LYS A 60 1.33 20.98 -13.74
C LYS A 60 1.86 19.61 -13.32
N LEU A 61 1.89 19.32 -12.02
CA LEU A 61 2.28 18.01 -11.49
C LEU A 61 1.34 16.90 -11.94
N ALA A 62 0.02 17.13 -11.95
CA ALA A 62 -0.95 16.16 -12.43
C ALA A 62 -0.76 15.80 -13.91
N ARG A 63 -0.44 16.78 -14.77
CA ARG A 63 -0.08 16.54 -16.17
C ARG A 63 1.16 15.66 -16.30
N ILE A 64 2.20 15.92 -15.51
CA ILE A 64 3.42 15.10 -15.48
C ILE A 64 3.07 13.66 -15.03
N GLY A 65 2.29 13.51 -13.97
CA GLY A 65 1.83 12.20 -13.48
C GLY A 65 1.07 11.40 -14.54
N LYS A 66 0.16 12.05 -15.27
CA LYS A 66 -0.57 11.44 -16.41
C LYS A 66 0.37 10.99 -17.53
N GLN A 67 1.34 11.83 -17.91
CA GLN A 67 2.34 11.48 -18.93
C GLN A 67 3.23 10.30 -18.51
N ILE A 68 3.61 10.24 -17.24
CA ILE A 68 4.39 9.13 -16.68
C ILE A 68 3.58 7.83 -16.72
N GLU A 69 2.32 7.87 -16.29
CA GLU A 69 1.43 6.71 -16.36
C GLU A 69 1.20 6.26 -17.81
N GLU A 70 0.97 7.19 -18.73
CA GLU A 70 0.88 6.92 -20.18
C GLU A 70 2.18 6.33 -20.73
N HIS A 71 3.35 6.70 -20.21
CA HIS A 71 4.61 6.11 -20.65
C HIS A 71 4.77 4.66 -20.17
N TYR A 72 4.49 4.40 -18.89
CA TYR A 72 4.66 3.08 -18.29
C TYR A 72 3.48 2.13 -18.51
N GLN A 73 2.35 2.64 -19.04
CA GLN A 73 1.10 1.90 -19.25
C GLN A 73 0.58 1.24 -17.96
N PHE A 74 0.95 1.81 -16.81
CA PHE A 74 0.63 1.27 -15.49
C PHE A 74 0.67 2.41 -14.47
N PRO A 75 -0.22 2.43 -13.45
CA PRO A 75 -0.22 3.48 -12.44
C PRO A 75 1.12 3.59 -11.70
N GLN A 76 1.59 4.82 -11.49
CA GLN A 76 2.88 5.09 -10.85
C GLN A 76 2.72 5.86 -9.55
N ASP A 77 3.48 5.44 -8.54
CA ASP A 77 3.79 6.20 -7.34
C ASP A 77 5.04 7.03 -7.63
N ILE A 78 4.92 8.36 -7.53
CA ILE A 78 5.97 9.30 -7.91
C ILE A 78 6.39 10.16 -6.71
N GLU A 79 7.70 10.36 -6.59
CA GLU A 79 8.26 11.39 -5.72
C GLU A 79 8.73 12.56 -6.58
N TRP A 80 8.49 13.77 -6.09
CA TRP A 80 8.81 14.99 -6.82
C TRP A 80 9.36 16.07 -5.88
N ALA A 81 10.08 17.01 -6.47
CA ALA A 81 10.58 18.21 -5.81
C ALA A 81 10.30 19.44 -6.68
N LYS A 82 10.18 20.60 -6.04
CA LYS A 82 10.01 21.88 -6.73
C LYS A 82 11.16 22.82 -6.40
N GLU A 83 11.79 23.37 -7.43
CA GLU A 83 12.78 24.43 -7.33
C GLU A 83 12.32 25.63 -8.15
N GLY A 84 12.00 26.74 -7.49
CA GLY A 84 11.38 27.90 -8.14
C GLY A 84 10.02 27.54 -8.76
N GLU A 85 9.92 27.62 -10.08
CA GLU A 85 8.74 27.26 -10.89
C GLU A 85 8.87 25.87 -11.55
N GLN A 86 10.00 25.19 -11.38
CA GLN A 86 10.29 23.91 -12.02
C GLN A 86 9.94 22.76 -11.08
N ILE A 87 9.25 21.76 -11.63
CA ILE A 87 8.92 20.51 -10.95
C ILE A 87 9.83 19.43 -11.50
N HIS A 88 10.50 18.71 -10.60
CA HIS A 88 11.42 17.62 -10.91
C HIS A 88 10.85 16.33 -10.34
N ILE A 89 10.87 15.27 -11.13
CA ILE A 89 10.52 13.92 -10.66
C ILE A 89 11.81 13.26 -10.17
N VAL A 90 11.82 12.87 -8.90
CA VAL A 90 13.02 12.29 -8.25
C VAL A 90 12.94 10.77 -8.18
N GLN A 91 11.74 10.19 -8.21
CA GLN A 91 11.51 8.75 -8.27
C GLN A 91 10.18 8.46 -8.96
N THR A 92 10.10 7.33 -9.66
CA THR A 92 8.85 6.72 -10.13
C THR A 92 8.91 5.22 -9.92
N ARG A 93 7.82 4.61 -9.48
CA ARG A 93 7.68 3.16 -9.35
C ARG A 93 6.23 2.71 -9.53
N PRO A 94 5.97 1.49 -10.01
CA PRO A 94 4.61 0.97 -10.15
C PRO A 94 3.85 0.96 -8.82
N VAL A 95 2.57 1.36 -8.83
CA VAL A 95 1.69 1.18 -7.68
C VAL A 95 1.26 -0.29 -7.61
N THR A 96 1.90 -1.07 -6.74
CA THR A 96 1.61 -2.51 -6.60
C THR A 96 0.38 -2.81 -5.73
N THR A 97 -0.17 -1.79 -5.06
CA THR A 97 -1.35 -1.89 -4.21
C THR A 97 -2.67 -1.54 -4.91
N MET A 98 -2.63 -1.11 -6.17
CA MET A 98 -3.84 -0.85 -6.95
C MET A 98 -4.42 -2.20 -7.37
N ARG A 99 -5.33 -2.72 -6.56
CA ARG A 99 -6.37 -3.60 -7.08
C ARG A 99 -7.13 -2.78 -8.12
N GLU A 100 -7.35 -3.34 -9.31
CA GLU A 100 -8.46 -2.92 -10.16
C GLU A 100 -9.67 -2.73 -9.26
N ALA A 101 -10.39 -1.61 -9.43
CA ALA A 101 -11.58 -1.29 -8.63
C ALA A 101 -12.37 -2.57 -8.43
N ALA A 102 -12.22 -3.17 -7.26
CA ALA A 102 -12.72 -4.51 -7.03
C ALA A 102 -14.22 -4.38 -7.21
N GLU A 103 -14.80 -5.25 -8.04
CA GLU A 103 -16.20 -5.62 -7.90
C GLU A 103 -16.51 -5.64 -6.40
N GLU A 104 -17.52 -4.87 -5.96
CA GLU A 104 -17.84 -4.65 -4.54
C GLU A 104 -17.46 -5.88 -3.72
N GLU A 105 -16.38 -5.79 -2.93
CA GLU A 105 -15.89 -6.96 -2.21
C GLU A 105 -17.06 -7.49 -1.38
N PRO A 106 -17.44 -8.77 -1.53
CA PRO A 106 -18.68 -9.27 -0.97
C PRO A 106 -18.67 -9.01 0.54
N GLU A 107 -19.62 -8.20 1.01
CA GLU A 107 -19.75 -7.85 2.43
C GLU A 107 -20.12 -9.13 3.20
N ILE A 108 -19.17 -9.71 3.93
CA ILE A 108 -19.44 -10.88 4.77
C ILE A 108 -20.17 -10.41 6.04
N LYS A 109 -21.50 -10.50 6.02
CA LYS A 109 -22.38 -10.25 7.18
C LYS A 109 -22.41 -11.44 8.14
N ALA A 110 -21.24 -11.85 8.63
CA ALA A 110 -21.09 -12.91 9.63
C ALA A 110 -20.39 -12.38 10.88
N PRO A 111 -20.67 -12.93 12.08
CA PRO A 111 -19.94 -12.59 13.29
C PRO A 111 -18.46 -12.95 13.13
N VAL A 112 -17.57 -12.02 13.48
CA VAL A 112 -16.13 -12.27 13.41
C VAL A 112 -15.72 -13.21 14.53
N LEU A 113 -15.21 -14.39 14.17
CA LEU A 113 -14.77 -15.42 15.13
C LEU A 113 -13.31 -15.25 15.55
N LEU A 114 -12.49 -14.65 14.69
CA LEU A 114 -11.04 -14.55 14.85
C LEU A 114 -10.50 -13.31 14.13
N HIS A 115 -9.44 -12.70 14.68
CA HIS A 115 -8.70 -11.59 14.05
C HIS A 115 -7.21 -11.92 14.02
N GLY A 116 -6.47 -11.33 13.09
CA GLY A 116 -5.01 -11.45 13.03
C GLY A 116 -4.40 -10.34 12.18
N VAL A 117 -3.12 -10.48 11.86
CA VAL A 117 -2.39 -9.56 11.00
C VAL A 117 -2.83 -9.77 9.55
N ALA A 118 -3.38 -8.72 8.94
CA ALA A 118 -3.69 -8.69 7.51
C ALA A 118 -2.40 -8.81 6.68
N ALA A 119 -2.10 -10.04 6.25
CA ALA A 119 -0.87 -10.35 5.54
C ALA A 119 -1.04 -10.10 4.04
N SER A 120 -2.09 -10.62 3.44
CA SER A 120 -2.39 -10.44 2.01
C SER A 120 -3.87 -10.06 1.85
N PRO A 121 -4.20 -9.00 1.11
CA PRO A 121 -5.56 -8.47 1.05
C PRO A 121 -6.51 -9.40 0.29
N GLY A 122 -7.80 -9.36 0.66
CA GLY A 122 -8.90 -9.93 -0.10
C GLY A 122 -9.94 -10.68 0.70
N VAL A 123 -10.98 -11.10 -0.03
CA VAL A 123 -12.13 -11.81 0.50
C VAL A 123 -12.26 -13.14 -0.24
N ALA A 124 -12.34 -14.23 0.51
CA ALA A 124 -12.56 -15.56 -0.05
C ALA A 124 -13.37 -16.40 0.94
N SER A 125 -14.05 -17.41 0.41
CA SER A 125 -14.79 -18.38 1.20
C SER A 125 -14.52 -19.78 0.68
N GLY A 126 -14.46 -20.75 1.58
CA GLY A 126 -14.09 -22.11 1.24
C GLY A 126 -14.19 -23.04 2.45
N ARG A 127 -14.04 -24.35 2.22
CA ARG A 127 -14.04 -25.32 3.31
C ARG A 127 -12.71 -25.26 4.05
N VAL A 128 -12.77 -25.18 5.38
CA VAL A 128 -11.58 -25.13 6.23
C VAL A 128 -10.84 -26.47 6.22
N LYS A 129 -9.54 -26.44 5.96
CA LYS A 129 -8.62 -27.58 6.05
C LYS A 129 -7.48 -27.25 7.02
N ILE A 130 -7.52 -27.89 8.19
CA ILE A 130 -6.49 -27.76 9.21
C ILE A 130 -5.36 -28.75 8.89
N ILE A 131 -4.19 -28.20 8.57
CA ILE A 131 -2.98 -28.91 8.16
C ILE A 131 -1.90 -28.71 9.23
N GLN A 132 -1.53 -29.79 9.90
CA GLN A 132 -0.55 -29.75 10.98
C GLN A 132 0.88 -30.00 10.49
N ALA A 133 1.05 -30.64 9.33
CA ALA A 133 2.35 -31.00 8.77
C ALA A 133 2.31 -31.05 7.24
N ALA A 134 3.48 -30.87 6.61
CA ALA A 134 3.63 -30.90 5.16
C ALA A 134 3.16 -32.22 4.51
N SER A 135 3.21 -33.34 5.23
CA SER A 135 2.69 -34.64 4.75
C SER A 135 1.17 -34.67 4.55
N GLN A 136 0.46 -33.65 5.02
CA GLN A 136 -1.00 -33.55 4.94
C GLN A 136 -1.47 -32.58 3.85
N ILE A 137 -0.57 -31.96 3.09
CA ILE A 137 -0.90 -30.93 2.10
C ILE A 137 -1.90 -31.41 1.03
N ASP A 138 -1.91 -32.72 0.74
CA ASP A 138 -2.84 -33.33 -0.22
C ASP A 138 -4.31 -33.31 0.24
N ARG A 139 -4.58 -32.97 1.51
CA ARG A 139 -5.95 -32.77 2.02
C ARG A 139 -6.57 -31.44 1.58
N VAL A 140 -5.74 -30.50 1.10
CA VAL A 140 -6.14 -29.20 0.56
C VAL A 140 -6.40 -29.36 -0.93
N HIS A 141 -7.63 -29.07 -1.36
CA HIS A 141 -8.04 -29.07 -2.75
C HIS A 141 -8.37 -27.64 -3.21
N ASP A 142 -8.60 -27.47 -4.51
CA ASP A 142 -9.01 -26.20 -5.08
C ASP A 142 -10.31 -25.71 -4.42
N GLY A 143 -10.30 -24.46 -3.93
CA GLY A 143 -11.46 -23.89 -3.22
C GLY A 143 -11.43 -24.03 -1.70
N ASP A 144 -10.43 -24.71 -1.12
CA ASP A 144 -10.30 -24.84 0.34
C ASP A 144 -9.61 -23.64 1.00
N VAL A 145 -9.90 -23.39 2.28
CA VAL A 145 -9.14 -22.46 3.13
C VAL A 145 -8.12 -23.26 3.93
N LEU A 146 -6.83 -22.99 3.69
CA LEU A 146 -5.73 -23.63 4.41
C LEU A 146 -5.53 -22.96 5.78
N VAL A 147 -5.58 -23.76 6.84
CA VAL A 147 -5.29 -23.33 8.21
C VAL A 147 -4.13 -24.16 8.76
N ALA A 148 -3.10 -23.50 9.30
CA ALA A 148 -1.93 -24.17 9.85
C ALA A 148 -1.28 -23.32 10.95
N GLU A 149 -0.55 -23.93 11.89
CA GLU A 149 0.19 -23.13 12.90
C GLU A 149 1.22 -22.22 12.22
N MET A 150 1.95 -22.76 11.24
CA MET A 150 2.92 -22.06 10.41
C MET A 150 3.10 -22.82 9.09
N THR A 151 3.42 -22.11 8.01
CA THR A 151 3.75 -22.72 6.71
C THR A 151 5.27 -22.74 6.47
N THR A 152 5.74 -23.75 5.73
CA THR A 152 7.10 -23.85 5.17
C THR A 152 7.05 -23.93 3.64
N PRO A 153 8.19 -23.91 2.92
CA PRO A 153 8.20 -24.05 1.46
C PRO A 153 7.48 -25.31 0.96
N ASP A 154 7.44 -26.39 1.76
CA ASP A 154 6.74 -27.63 1.41
C ASP A 154 5.22 -27.46 1.31
N PHE A 155 4.66 -26.38 1.90
CA PHE A 155 3.23 -26.07 1.82
C PHE A 155 2.85 -25.39 0.51
N VAL A 156 3.80 -24.86 -0.27
CA VAL A 156 3.54 -24.09 -1.50
C VAL A 156 2.58 -24.80 -2.47
N PRO A 157 2.67 -26.13 -2.71
CA PRO A 157 1.70 -26.82 -3.55
C PRO A 157 0.26 -26.72 -3.05
N ALA A 158 0.03 -26.82 -1.73
CA ALA A 158 -1.30 -26.62 -1.14
C ALA A 158 -1.70 -25.16 -1.12
N MET A 159 -0.77 -24.24 -0.86
CA MET A 159 -1.04 -22.80 -0.91
C MET A 159 -1.58 -22.39 -2.29
N LYS A 160 -1.02 -22.91 -3.38
CA LYS A 160 -1.49 -22.64 -4.75
C LYS A 160 -2.93 -23.11 -5.03
N ARG A 161 -3.43 -24.11 -4.30
CA ARG A 161 -4.81 -24.62 -4.42
C ARG A 161 -5.77 -23.89 -3.50
N ALA A 162 -5.28 -23.35 -2.40
CA ALA A 162 -6.09 -22.70 -1.39
C ALA A 162 -6.62 -21.35 -1.91
N VAL A 163 -7.87 -21.02 -1.55
CA VAL A 163 -8.47 -19.71 -1.83
C VAL A 163 -8.22 -18.69 -0.74
N ALA A 164 -7.81 -19.13 0.46
CA ALA A 164 -7.33 -18.28 1.54
C ALA A 164 -6.43 -19.06 2.50
N ILE A 165 -5.60 -18.34 3.25
CA ILE A 165 -4.64 -18.92 4.18
C ILE A 165 -4.73 -18.22 5.54
N VAL A 166 -4.86 -19.02 6.60
CA VAL A 166 -4.86 -18.54 7.99
C VAL A 166 -3.74 -19.25 8.75
N THR A 167 -2.90 -18.50 9.49
CA THR A 167 -1.90 -19.11 10.37
C THR A 167 -1.87 -18.55 11.78
N ASP A 168 -1.68 -19.42 12.78
CA ASP A 168 -1.59 -19.03 14.19
C ASP A 168 -0.34 -18.20 14.48
N ARG A 169 0.78 -18.52 13.82
CA ARG A 169 2.04 -17.80 13.96
C ARG A 169 2.41 -17.04 12.69
N GLY A 170 3.18 -15.97 12.89
CA GLY A 170 3.78 -15.18 11.82
C GLY A 170 3.41 -13.71 11.90
N GLY A 171 4.33 -12.86 11.46
CA GLY A 171 4.09 -11.44 11.24
C GLY A 171 3.96 -11.11 9.76
N ARG A 172 3.93 -9.81 9.42
CA ARG A 172 3.83 -9.33 8.03
C ARG A 172 4.92 -9.87 7.10
N THR A 173 6.05 -10.33 7.64
CA THR A 173 7.21 -10.87 6.92
C THR A 173 7.35 -12.39 7.02
N ALA A 174 6.38 -13.10 7.60
CA ALA A 174 6.42 -14.55 7.70
C ALA A 174 6.28 -15.23 6.32
N HIS A 175 6.68 -16.50 6.23
CA HIS A 175 6.59 -17.29 5.01
C HIS A 175 5.19 -17.23 4.37
N ALA A 176 4.15 -17.51 5.16
CA ALA A 176 2.75 -17.43 4.70
C ALA A 176 2.43 -16.04 4.13
N ALA A 177 2.90 -14.97 4.78
CA ALA A 177 2.61 -13.60 4.37
C ALA A 177 3.31 -13.19 3.07
N ILE A 178 4.55 -13.61 2.85
CA ILE A 178 5.30 -13.30 1.63
C ILE A 178 4.69 -14.06 0.44
N VAL A 179 4.59 -15.39 0.57
CA VAL A 179 4.14 -16.25 -0.53
C VAL A 179 2.67 -15.98 -0.88
N SER A 180 1.81 -15.70 0.09
CA SER A 180 0.40 -15.37 -0.21
C SER A 180 0.25 -14.08 -1.01
N ARG A 181 1.13 -13.08 -0.81
CA ARG A 181 1.13 -11.86 -1.62
C ARG A 181 1.59 -12.12 -3.04
N GLU A 182 2.62 -12.94 -3.21
CA GLU A 182 3.13 -13.33 -4.54
C GLU A 182 2.09 -14.14 -5.32
N LEU A 183 1.29 -14.96 -4.63
CA LEU A 183 0.21 -15.75 -5.24
C LEU A 183 -1.11 -14.98 -5.37
N GLY A 184 -1.23 -13.77 -4.81
CA GLY A 184 -2.48 -13.00 -4.80
C GLY A 184 -3.61 -13.62 -3.96
N ILE A 185 -3.26 -14.46 -2.97
CA ILE A 185 -4.22 -15.19 -2.13
C ILE A 185 -4.47 -14.41 -0.83
N PRO A 186 -5.74 -14.18 -0.42
CA PRO A 186 -6.08 -13.60 0.88
C PRO A 186 -5.42 -14.34 2.05
N CYS A 187 -4.79 -13.60 2.96
CA CYS A 187 -4.06 -14.22 4.07
C CYS A 187 -4.11 -13.41 5.37
N ILE A 188 -4.40 -14.11 6.46
CA ILE A 188 -4.33 -13.62 7.84
C ILE A 188 -3.29 -14.48 8.58
N VAL A 189 -2.39 -13.84 9.33
CA VAL A 189 -1.36 -14.53 10.13
C VAL A 189 -1.36 -14.01 11.56
N GLY A 190 -0.84 -14.79 12.51
CA GLY A 190 -0.74 -14.34 13.90
C GLY A 190 -2.11 -14.21 14.57
N THR A 191 -2.98 -15.19 14.31
CA THR A 191 -4.33 -15.26 14.91
C THR A 191 -4.35 -15.85 16.31
#